data_AF-A0A800FZH4-F1
#
_entry.id   AF-A0A800FZH4-F1
#
_cell.length_a   1.000
_cell.length_b   1.000
_cell.length_c   1.000
_cell.angle_alpha   90.00
_cell.angle_beta   90.00
_cell.angle_gamma   90.00
#
_symmetry.space_group_name_H-M   'P 1'
#
loop_
_entity.id
_entity.type
_entity.pdbx_description
1 polymer ?
#
loop_
_entity_poly.entity_id
_entity_poly.type
_entity_poly.pdbx_seq_one_letter_code
_entity_poly.pdbx_strand_id
1 'polypeptide(L)'
;MKLGEFRRTGRLRCSHCYTDFDTYLRKVLKRIHGSTQHTGKVYLPPNPNSYELEQKMKFLKNGMNRAVTREEFEKAAILRDEIVKMELIINGDQST
;
A
#
# COMPACT_ATOMS: atom_id res chain seq x y z
N MET A 1 -33.41 -18.39 15.60
CA MET A 1 -33.99 -17.63 14.46
C MET A 1 -34.03 -18.55 13.25
N LYS A 2 -35.05 -18.49 12.38
CA LYS A 2 -35.11 -19.33 11.17
C LYS A 2 -34.82 -18.49 9.91
N LEU A 3 -34.24 -19.10 8.88
CA LEU A 3 -33.84 -18.41 7.64
C LEU A 3 -34.98 -17.66 6.95
N GLY A 4 -36.21 -18.18 7.01
CA GLY A 4 -37.40 -17.54 6.44
C GLY A 4 -37.73 -16.18 7.09
N GLU A 5 -37.51 -16.04 8.40
CA GLU A 5 -37.74 -14.77 9.09
C GLU A 5 -36.67 -13.73 8.75
N PHE A 6 -35.41 -14.16 8.57
CA PHE A 6 -34.34 -13.29 8.10
C PHE A 6 -34.63 -12.77 6.69
N ARG A 7 -35.09 -13.62 5.76
CA ARG A 7 -35.46 -13.17 4.40
C ARG A 7 -36.56 -12.12 4.39
N ARG A 8 -37.49 -12.17 5.34
CA ARG A 8 -38.59 -11.19 5.46
C ARG A 8 -38.15 -9.90 6.12
N THR A 9 -37.27 -9.98 7.13
CA THR A 9 -36.93 -8.83 8.00
C THR A 9 -35.58 -8.18 7.68
N GLY A 10 -34.69 -8.89 7.00
CA GLY A 10 -33.32 -8.46 6.68
C GLY A 10 -32.39 -8.32 7.89
N ARG A 11 -32.81 -8.75 9.09
CA ARG A 11 -32.06 -8.52 10.34
C ARG A 11 -31.62 -9.83 11.00
N LEU A 12 -30.38 -9.87 11.47
CA LEU A 12 -29.86 -10.94 12.33
C LEU A 12 -29.97 -10.51 13.80
N ARG A 13 -30.38 -11.43 14.68
CA ARG A 13 -30.73 -11.10 16.08
C ARG A 13 -29.64 -11.41 17.10
N CYS A 14 -28.77 -12.38 16.84
CA CYS A 14 -27.67 -12.74 17.72
C CYS A 14 -26.41 -13.14 16.93
N SER A 15 -25.27 -13.27 17.61
CA SER A 15 -23.98 -13.64 17.02
C SER A 15 -24.02 -14.99 16.31
N HIS A 16 -24.65 -16.01 16.92
CA HIS A 16 -24.76 -17.36 16.36
C HIS A 16 -25.53 -17.39 15.02
N CYS A 17 -26.41 -16.41 14.77
CA CYS A 17 -27.11 -16.34 13.49
C CYS A 17 -26.15 -16.06 12.31
N TYR A 18 -25.00 -15.42 12.54
CA TYR A 18 -24.02 -15.19 11.47
C TYR A 18 -23.36 -16.50 11.01
N THR A 19 -23.07 -17.40 11.96
CA THR A 19 -22.53 -18.73 11.67
C THR A 19 -23.57 -19.65 11.03
N ASP A 20 -24.79 -19.69 11.58
CA ASP A 20 -25.86 -20.58 11.10
C ASP A 20 -26.28 -20.27 9.65
N PHE A 21 -26.20 -19.00 9.25
CA PHE A 21 -26.60 -18.54 7.93
C PHE A 21 -25.42 -18.14 7.03
N ASP A 22 -24.19 -18.46 7.41
CA ASP A 22 -22.96 -18.07 6.70
C ASP A 22 -23.03 -18.37 5.19
N THR A 23 -23.45 -19.60 4.84
CA THR A 23 -23.55 -20.04 3.44
C THR A 23 -24.54 -19.22 2.61
N TYR A 24 -25.63 -18.76 3.23
CA TYR A 24 -26.63 -17.90 2.59
C TYR A 24 -26.16 -16.45 2.54
N LEU A 25 -25.60 -15.94 3.64
CA LEU A 25 -25.06 -14.58 3.74
C LEU A 25 -23.96 -14.35 2.71
N ARG A 26 -23.05 -15.30 2.50
CA ARG A 26 -22.03 -15.23 1.44
C ARG A 26 -22.64 -15.01 0.05
N LYS A 27 -23.73 -15.69 -0.29
CA LYS A 27 -24.39 -15.53 -1.60
C LYS A 27 -25.02 -14.14 -1.75
N VAL A 28 -25.64 -13.63 -0.69
CA VAL A 28 -26.28 -12.31 -0.68
C VAL A 28 -25.22 -11.20 -0.72
N LEU A 29 -24.21 -11.28 0.14
CA LEU A 29 -23.11 -10.32 0.19
C LEU A 29 -22.34 -10.28 -1.13
N LYS A 30 -22.07 -11.43 -1.76
CA LYS A 30 -21.46 -11.48 -3.09
C LYS A 30 -22.31 -10.80 -4.17
N ARG A 31 -23.64 -10.93 -4.10
CA ARG A 31 -24.55 -10.28 -5.05
C ARG A 31 -24.57 -8.75 -4.90
N ILE A 32 -24.50 -8.26 -3.66
CA ILE A 32 -24.58 -6.81 -3.37
C ILE A 32 -23.22 -6.14 -3.53
N HIS A 33 -22.16 -6.72 -2.96
CA HIS A 33 -20.82 -6.13 -2.88
C HIS A 33 -19.81 -6.70 -3.89
N GLY A 34 -20.20 -7.70 -4.69
CA GLY A 34 -19.31 -8.36 -5.66
C GLY A 34 -18.32 -9.37 -5.05
N SER A 35 -17.85 -9.13 -3.82
CA SER A 35 -16.99 -10.04 -3.06
C SER A 35 -17.53 -10.27 -1.63
N THR A 36 -17.17 -11.42 -1.05
CA THR A 36 -17.45 -11.74 0.37
C THR A 36 -16.26 -11.46 1.27
N GLN A 37 -15.17 -10.95 0.72
CA GLN A 37 -13.93 -10.68 1.41
C GLN A 37 -13.45 -9.29 1.01
N HIS A 38 -13.26 -8.42 1.98
CA HIS A 38 -12.53 -7.18 1.77
C HIS A 38 -11.04 -7.51 1.80
N THR A 39 -10.38 -7.44 0.65
CA THR A 39 -8.94 -7.68 0.53
C THR A 39 -8.09 -6.46 0.94
N GLY A 40 -8.70 -5.45 1.57
CA GLY A 40 -8.08 -4.15 1.80
C GLY A 40 -7.84 -3.39 0.48
N LYS A 41 -7.56 -2.08 0.61
CA LYS A 41 -7.05 -1.27 -0.49
C LYS A 41 -5.53 -1.22 -0.33
N VAL A 42 -4.81 -2.08 -1.04
CA VAL A 42 -3.35 -1.95 -1.12
C VAL A 42 -3.08 -0.73 -2.00
N TYR A 43 -2.64 0.36 -1.38
CA TYR A 43 -2.17 1.53 -2.10
C TYR A 43 -0.81 1.17 -2.72
N LEU A 44 -0.84 0.66 -3.95
CA LEU A 44 0.33 0.71 -4.81
C LEU A 44 0.55 2.18 -5.19
N PRO A 45 1.76 2.73 -4.99
CA PRO A 45 2.04 4.09 -5.44
C PRO A 45 1.80 4.19 -6.95
N PRO A 46 1.37 5.36 -7.46
CA PRO A 46 1.06 5.55 -8.88
C PRO A 46 2.23 5.21 -9.82
N ASN A 47 3.46 5.29 -9.32
CA ASN A 47 4.65 4.82 -10.02
C ASN A 47 5.23 3.60 -9.27
N PRO A 48 5.24 2.39 -9.87
CA PRO A 48 5.70 1.17 -9.20
C PRO A 48 7.17 1.24 -8.75
N ASN A 49 7.98 2.12 -9.35
CA ASN A 49 9.38 2.30 -9.00
C ASN A 49 9.63 3.36 -7.91
N SER A 50 8.59 4.06 -7.44
CA SER A 50 8.77 5.18 -6.50
C SER A 50 9.38 4.75 -5.17
N TYR A 51 8.99 3.57 -4.67
CA TYR A 51 9.53 3.00 -3.45
C TYR A 51 11.02 2.65 -3.60
N GLU A 52 11.41 2.02 -4.70
CA GLU A 52 12.81 1.68 -4.98
C GLU A 52 13.68 2.93 -5.13
N LEU A 53 13.16 3.96 -5.81
CA LEU A 53 13.81 5.26 -5.94
C LEU A 53 13.99 5.94 -4.59
N GLU A 54 12.97 5.93 -3.72
CA GLU A 54 13.04 6.51 -2.39
C GLU A 54 14.07 5.79 -1.51
N GLN A 55 14.11 4.45 -1.55
CA GLN A 55 15.12 3.66 -0.83
C GLN A 55 16.53 3.97 -1.34
N LYS A 56 16.72 4.05 -2.65
CA LYS A 56 18.01 4.36 -3.26
C LYS A 56 18.49 5.76 -2.88
N MET A 57 17.58 6.74 -2.88
CA MET A 57 17.86 8.11 -2.46
C MET A 57 18.26 8.19 -0.98
N LYS A 58 17.55 7.46 -0.12
CA LYS A 58 17.89 7.35 1.31
C LYS A 58 19.28 6.73 1.50
N PHE A 59 19.61 5.70 0.72
CA PHE A 59 20.92 5.05 0.77
C PHE A 59 22.05 6.02 0.39
N LEU A 60 21.89 6.78 -0.70
CA LEU A 60 22.88 7.77 -1.15
C LEU A 60 23.09 8.88 -0.12
N LYS A 61 22.01 9.45 0.44
CA LYS A 61 22.09 10.48 1.50
C LYS A 61 22.85 9.97 2.73
N ASN A 62 22.55 8.74 3.17
CA ASN A 62 23.26 8.11 4.28
C ASN A 62 24.73 7.81 3.96
N GLY A 63 25.04 7.44 2.71
CA GLY A 63 26.41 7.27 2.22
C GLY A 63 27.20 8.59 2.28
N MET A 64 26.61 9.67 1.75
CA MET A 64 27.23 10.99 1.72
C MET A 64 27.52 11.49 3.13
N ASN A 65 26.56 11.41 4.06
CA ASN A 65 26.75 11.80 5.46
C ASN A 65 27.88 11.02 6.13
N ARG A 66 28.01 9.72 5.84
CA ARG A 66 29.11 8.88 6.35
C ARG A 66 30.46 9.30 5.76
N ALA A 67 30.53 9.59 4.47
CA ALA A 67 31.75 10.08 3.82
C ALA A 67 32.20 11.43 4.42
N VAL A 68 31.26 12.36 4.66
CA VAL A 68 31.53 13.64 5.34
C VAL A 68 32.05 13.41 6.75
N THR A 69 31.41 12.52 7.53
CA THR A 69 31.83 12.21 8.92
C THR A 69 33.24 11.58 8.97
N ARG A 70 33.66 10.92 7.89
CA ARG A 70 34.99 10.30 7.76
C ARG A 70 36.01 11.19 7.05
N GLU A 71 35.67 12.45 6.77
CA GLU A 71 36.51 13.41 6.04
C GLU A 71 36.90 12.93 4.62
N GLU A 72 36.10 12.02 4.03
CA GLU A 72 36.27 11.52 2.67
C GLU A 72 35.55 12.46 1.67
N PHE A 73 36.03 13.69 1.56
CA PHE A 73 35.34 14.76 0.81
C PHE A 73 35.18 14.46 -0.69
N GLU A 74 36.13 13.77 -1.31
CA GLU A 74 36.05 13.36 -2.71
C GLU A 74 34.87 12.38 -2.93
N LYS A 75 34.72 11.39 -2.03
CA LYS A 75 33.60 10.45 -2.08
C LYS A 75 32.27 11.14 -1.79
N ALA A 76 32.26 12.10 -0.86
CA ALA A 76 31.06 12.89 -0.57
C ALA A 76 30.63 13.73 -1.79
N ALA A 77 31.58 14.30 -2.55
CA ALA A 77 31.29 15.03 -3.78
C ALA A 77 30.67 14.12 -4.85
N ILE A 78 31.25 12.93 -5.07
CA ILE A 78 30.70 11.94 -6.02
C ILE A 78 29.27 11.54 -5.63
N LEU A 79 29.04 11.25 -4.34
CA LEU A 79 27.71 10.85 -3.86
C LEU A 79 26.69 11.99 -3.96
N ARG A 80 27.12 13.24 -3.74
CA ARG A 80 26.28 14.43 -3.95
C ARG A 80 25.87 14.58 -5.41
N ASP A 81 26.79 14.40 -6.34
CA ASP A 81 26.51 14.56 -7.76
C ASP A 81 25.54 13.46 -8.25
N GLU A 82 25.66 12.23 -7.73
CA GLU A 82 24.70 11.14 -7.93
C GLU A 82 23.30 11.45 -7.35
N ILE A 83 23.24 12.09 -6.17
CA ILE A 83 21.98 12.56 -5.56
C ILE A 83 21.29 13.58 -6.48
N VAL A 84 22.02 14.57 -6.99
CA VAL A 84 21.48 15.59 -7.91
C VAL A 84 20.94 14.95 -9.18
N LYS A 85 21.70 14.02 -9.78
CA LYS A 85 21.28 13.29 -10.98
C LYS A 85 19.99 12.50 -10.73
N MET A 86 19.87 11.86 -9.57
CA MET A 86 18.68 11.11 -9.18
C MET A 86 17.47 12.02 -8.97
N GLU A 87 17.64 13.19 -8.34
CA GLU A 87 16.56 14.18 -8.17
C GLU A 87 16.05 14.70 -9.50
N LEU A 88 16.93 14.92 -10.47
CA LEU A 88 16.54 15.32 -11.83
C LEU A 88 15.67 14.26 -12.51
N ILE A 89 16.01 12.97 -12.37
CA ILE A 89 15.21 11.87 -12.93
C ILE A 89 13.83 11.82 -12.25
N ILE A 90 13.78 11.92 -10.92
CA ILE A 90 12.52 11.89 -10.16
C ILE A 90 11.60 13.06 -10.55
N ASN A 91 12.16 14.26 -10.75
CA ASN A 91 11.39 15.44 -11.13
C ASN A 91 10.99 15.44 -12.62
N GLY A 92 11.78 14.82 -13.50
CA GLY A 92 11.46 14.64 -14.91
C GLY A 92 10.25 13.75 -15.14
N ASP A 93 10.10 12.68 -14.34
CA ASP A 93 8.96 11.75 -14.39
C ASP A 93 7.65 12.33 -13.85
N GLN A 94 7.68 13.49 -13.18
CA GLN A 94 6.47 14.18 -12.66
C GLN A 94 5.82 15.11 -13.69
N SER A 95 6.39 15.20 -14.91
CA SER A 95 6.01 16.19 -15.94
C SER A 95 5.21 15.61 -17.12
N THR A 96 4.63 14.42 -17.01
CA THR A 96 3.79 13.82 -18.08
C THR A 96 2.54 13.16 -17.52
#